data_AF-A0AAE0B4E7-F1
#
_entry.id   AF-A0AAE0B4E7-F1
#
_cell.length_a   1.000
_cell.length_b   1.000
_cell.length_c   1.000
_cell.angle_alpha   90.00
_cell.angle_beta   90.00
_cell.angle_gamma   90.00
#
_symmetry.space_group_name_H-M   'P 1'
#
loop_
_entity.id
_entity.type
_entity.pdbx_description
1 polymer ?
#
loop_
_entity_poly.entity_id
_entity_poly.type
_entity_poly.pdbx_seq_one_letter_code
_entity_poly.pdbx_strand_id
1 'polypeptide(L)' 'MKLQAKVNQEIAGIVLENSPQNAKYTSPIIQKELLNILANIVLAKIREEVRDAKFCILVDEAVDESNREQMAIILRFIL' A
#
# COMPACT_ATOMS: atom_id res chain seq x y z
N MET A 1 15.39 -1.61 -38.56
CA MET A 1 14.91 -1.86 -37.18
C MET A 1 15.56 -0.97 -36.11
N LYS A 2 16.89 -0.82 -36.03
CA LYS A 2 17.54 0.02 -34.99
C LYS A 2 17.22 1.52 -35.05
N LEU A 3 16.95 2.07 -36.23
CA LEU A 3 16.65 3.50 -36.41
C LEU A 3 15.31 3.91 -35.78
N GLN A 4 14.27 3.09 -35.96
CA GLN A 4 12.94 3.33 -35.37
C GLN A 4 12.98 3.25 -33.84
N ALA A 5 13.75 2.31 -33.28
CA ALA A 5 13.92 2.20 -31.84
C ALA A 5 14.57 3.45 -31.22
N LYS A 6 15.57 4.02 -31.91
CA LYS A 6 16.31 5.20 -31.45
C LYS A 6 15.46 6.47 -31.50
N VAL A 7 14.72 6.65 -32.60
CA VAL A 7 13.76 7.77 -32.75
C VAL A 7 12.66 7.69 -31.70
N ASN A 8 12.13 6.50 -31.40
CA ASN A 8 11.12 6.34 -30.35
C ASN A 8 11.64 6.69 -28.95
N GLN A 9 12.92 6.44 -28.65
CA GLN A 9 13.52 6.82 -27.37
C GLN A 9 13.71 8.34 -27.24
N GLU A 10 14.15 9.02 -28.30
CA GLU A 10 14.26 10.49 -28.32
C GLU A 10 12.89 11.14 -28.16
N ILE A 11 11.88 10.64 -28.88
CA ILE A 11 10.50 11.15 -28.77
C ILE A 11 9.94 10.91 -27.36
N ALA A 12 10.16 9.73 -26.77
CA ALA A 12 9.70 9.43 -25.42
C ALA A 12 10.34 10.38 -24.38
N GLY A 13 11.62 10.70 -24.52
CA GLY A 13 12.32 11.66 -23.65
C GLY A 13 11.71 13.06 -23.72
N ILE A 14 11.49 13.56 -24.93
CA ILE A 14 10.88 14.88 -25.17
C ILE A 14 9.44 14.93 -24.63
N VAL A 15 8.66 13.86 -24.82
CA VAL A 15 7.26 13.79 -24.33
C VAL A 15 7.22 13.75 -22.81
N LEU A 16 8.13 13.02 -22.15
CA LEU A 16 8.23 12.97 -20.69
C LEU A 16 8.63 14.33 -20.10
N GLU A 17 9.57 15.02 -20.73
CA GLU A 17 10.08 16.32 -20.27
C GLU A 17 9.04 17.44 -20.43
N ASN A 18 8.24 17.39 -21.50
CA ASN A 18 7.18 18.37 -21.77
C ASN A 18 5.81 17.98 -21.18
N SER A 19 5.70 16.81 -20.56
CA SER A 19 4.45 16.35 -19.95
C SER A 19 4.12 17.22 -18.73
N PRO A 20 2.85 17.60 -18.54
CA PRO A 20 2.44 18.28 -17.32
C PRO A 20 2.67 17.32 -16.13
N GLN A 21 3.59 17.70 -15.23
CA GLN A 21 4.02 16.89 -14.08
C GLN A 21 2.93 16.67 -13.01
N ASN A 22 1.68 17.00 -13.33
CA ASN A 22 0.51 16.88 -12.47
C ASN A 22 -0.40 15.71 -12.86
N ALA A 23 0.14 14.70 -13.56
CA ALA A 23 -0.61 13.51 -13.93
C ALA A 23 -1.24 12.87 -12.69
N LYS A 24 -2.57 12.70 -12.71
CA LYS A 24 -3.33 12.09 -11.63
C LYS A 24 -3.72 10.66 -12.03
N TYR A 25 -3.40 9.70 -11.18
CA TYR A 25 -3.84 8.32 -11.33
C TYR A 25 -5.25 8.17 -10.77
N THR A 26 -6.25 8.60 -11.55
CA THR A 26 -7.67 8.62 -11.12
C THR A 26 -8.45 7.36 -11.46
N SER A 27 -7.87 6.44 -12.24
CA SER A 27 -8.52 5.18 -12.60
C SER A 27 -8.79 4.34 -11.35
N PRO A 28 -10.02 3.82 -11.16
CA PRO A 28 -10.35 2.98 -10.01
C PRO A 28 -9.45 1.76 -9.87
N ILE A 29 -9.00 1.18 -10.98
CA ILE A 29 -8.11 0.02 -10.99
C ILE A 29 -6.74 0.42 -10.44
N ILE A 30 -6.17 1.50 -10.99
CA ILE A 30 -4.85 1.99 -10.60
C ILE A 30 -4.84 2.44 -9.14
N GLN A 31 -5.89 3.12 -8.67
CA GLN A 31 -5.99 3.53 -7.28
C GLN A 31 -6.07 2.35 -6.31
N LYS A 32 -6.80 1.29 -6.67
CA LYS A 32 -6.86 0.05 -5.86
C LYS A 32 -5.51 -0.65 -5.81
N GLU A 33 -4.80 -0.73 -6.93
CA GLU A 33 -3.45 -1.28 -6.97
C GLU A 33 -2.49 -0.48 -6.09
N LEU A 34 -2.52 0.85 -6.21
CA LEU A 34 -1.71 1.74 -5.37
C LEU A 34 -2.03 1.55 -3.89
N LEU A 35 -3.31 1.47 -3.53
CA LEU A 35 -3.74 1.23 -2.16
C LEU A 35 -3.20 -0.10 -1.62
N ASN A 36 -3.27 -1.18 -2.40
CA ASN A 36 -2.73 -2.49 -2.03
C ASN A 36 -1.20 -2.43 -1.83
N ILE A 37 -0.48 -1.74 -2.71
CA ILE A 37 0.96 -1.55 -2.59
C ILE A 37 1.30 -0.80 -1.30
N LEU A 38 0.60 0.30 -1.03
CA LEU A 38 0.81 1.10 0.18
C LEU A 38 0.52 0.29 1.45
N ALA A 39 -0.59 -0.46 1.47
CA ALA A 39 -0.94 -1.34 2.58
C ALA A 39 0.17 -2.38 2.84
N ASN A 40 0.70 -3.00 1.78
CA ASN A 40 1.78 -3.98 1.90
C ASN A 40 3.07 -3.35 2.45
N ILE A 41 3.42 -2.12 2.03
CA ILE A 41 4.60 -1.41 2.54
C ILE A 41 4.44 -1.11 4.04
N VAL A 42 3.28 -0.60 4.46
CA VAL A 42 3.00 -0.31 5.87
C VAL A 42 3.07 -1.58 6.71
N LEU A 43 2.45 -2.67 6.24
CA LEU A 43 2.49 -3.96 6.91
C LEU A 43 3.91 -4.52 7.02
N ALA A 44 4.73 -4.40 5.96
CA ALA A 44 6.11 -4.83 5.99
C ALA A 44 6.93 -4.08 7.06
N LYS A 45 6.78 -2.74 7.13
CA LYS A 45 7.46 -1.93 8.16
C LYS A 45 7.02 -2.28 9.58
N ILE A 46 5.71 -2.40 9.82
CA ILE A 46 5.19 -2.83 11.13
C ILE A 46 5.76 -4.20 11.50
N ARG A 47 5.80 -5.14 10.55
CA ARG A 47 6.35 -6.48 10.79
C ARG A 47 7.84 -6.44 11.12
N GLU A 48 8.62 -5.58 10.47
CA GLU A 48 10.04 -5.40 10.78
C GLU A 48 10.23 -4.86 12.20
N GLU A 49 9.42 -3.87 12.62
CA GLU A 49 9.46 -3.31 13.98
C GLU A 49 8.99 -4.31 15.05
N VAL A 50 7.96 -5.11 14.77
CA VAL A 50 7.39 -6.08 15.71
C VAL A 50 8.27 -7.31 15.90
N ARG A 51 9.06 -7.71 14.88
CA ARG A 51 9.71 -9.05 14.81
C ARG A 51 10.41 -9.45 16.11
N ASP A 52 11.26 -8.58 16.64
CA ASP A 52 12.06 -8.86 17.85
C ASP A 52 11.50 -8.15 19.10
N ALA A 53 10.41 -7.40 18.95
CA ALA A 53 9.78 -6.68 20.04
C ALA A 53 8.96 -7.61 20.94
N LYS A 54 8.96 -7.34 22.25
CA LYS A 54 8.02 -8.00 23.16
C LYS A 54 6.66 -7.34 23.01
N PHE A 55 5.63 -8.15 22.81
CA PHE A 55 4.25 -7.69 22.77
C PHE A 55 3.36 -8.63 23.58
N CYS A 56 2.25 -8.10 24.07
CA CYS A 56 1.12 -8.93 24.50
C CYS A 56 -0.01 -8.82 23.49
N ILE A 57 -0.73 -9.93 23.34
CA ILE A 57 -1.99 -9.99 22.60
C ILE A 57 -3.10 -9.91 23.62
N LEU A 58 -3.97 -8.92 23.48
CA LEU A 58 -5.21 -8.84 24.24
C LEU A 58 -6.35 -9.22 23.32
N VAL A 59 -7.20 -10.14 23.77
CA VAL A 59 -8.39 -10.56 23.03
C VAL A 59 -9.59 -10.22 23.89
N ASP A 60 -10.54 -9.52 23.31
CA ASP A 60 -11.81 -9.18 23.94
C ASP A 60 -12.96 -9.67 23.06
N GLU A 61 -14.01 -10.16 23.70
CA GLU A 61 -15.18 -10.71 23.03
C GLU A 61 -16.43 -10.00 23.57
N ALA A 62 -17.23 -9.46 22.66
CA ALA A 62 -18.47 -8.78 22.98
C ALA A 62 -19.59 -9.28 22.07
N VAL A 63 -20.83 -9.26 22.55
CA VAL A 63 -22.00 -9.64 21.75
C VAL A 63 -22.81 -8.38 21.45
N ASP A 64 -23.15 -8.15 20.18
CA ASP A 64 -23.97 -7.01 19.76
C ASP A 64 -25.48 -7.25 20.02
N GLU A 65 -26.30 -6.20 19.87
CA GLU A 65 -27.76 -6.29 20.02
C GLU A 65 -28.44 -7.28 19.05
N SER A 66 -27.73 -7.71 18.00
CA SER A 66 -28.19 -8.72 17.04
C SER A 66 -27.69 -10.13 17.39
N ASN A 67 -27.18 -10.36 18.60
CA ASN A 67 -26.55 -11.61 19.05
C ASN A 67 -25.37 -12.05 18.18
N ARG A 68 -24.61 -11.12 17.61
CA ARG A 68 -23.37 -11.44 16.91
C ARG A 68 -22.17 -11.23 17.82
N GLU A 69 -21.34 -12.25 17.90
CA GLU A 69 -20.02 -12.18 18.54
C GLU A 69 -19.08 -11.28 17.73
N GLN A 70 -18.46 -10.34 18.42
CA GLN A 70 -17.44 -9.44 17.93
C GLN A 70 -16.17 -9.70 18.73
N MET A 71 -15.07 -9.99 18.04
CA MET A 71 -13.77 -10.25 18.67
C MET A 71 -12.80 -9.14 18.31
N ALA A 72 -12.31 -8.43 19.33
CA ALA A 72 -11.25 -7.44 19.19
C ALA A 72 -9.90 -8.07 19.54
N ILE A 73 -8.93 -7.99 18.61
CA ILE A 73 -7.55 -8.42 18.84
C ILE A 73 -6.68 -7.18 18.89
N ILE A 74 -5.97 -6.98 20.00
CA ILE A 74 -5.08 -5.84 20.22
C ILE A 74 -3.65 -6.36 20.37
N LEU A 75 -2.74 -5.82 19.57
CA LEU A 75 -1.30 -6.02 19.72
C LEU A 75 -0.73 -4.84 20.51
N ARG A 76 -0.27 -5.07 21.74
CA ARG A 76 0.31 -4.04 22.60
C ARG A 76 1.81 -4.27 22.78
N PHE A 77 2.61 -3.30 22.35
CA PHE A 77 4.05 -3.29 22.58
C PHE A 77 4.37 -3.13 24.06
N ILE A 78 5.33 -3.93 24.53
CA ILE A 78 5.89 -3.84 25.88
C ILE A 78 7.27 -3.22 25.72
N LEU A 79 7.40 -1.96 26.17
CA LEU A 79 8.66 -1.22 26.23
C LEU A 79 9.67 -1.89 27.19
#